data_AF-A0A0H1BGE6-F1
#
_entry.id   AF-A0A0H1BGE6-F1
#
_cell.length_a   1.000
_cell.length_b   1.000
_cell.length_c   1.000
_cell.angle_alpha   90.00
_cell.angle_beta   90.00
_cell.angle_gamma   90.00
#
_symmetry.space_group_name_H-M   'P 1'
#
loop_
_entity.id
_entity.type
_entity.pdbx_description
1 polymer ?
#
loop_
_entity_poly.entity_id
_entity_poly.type
_entity_poly.pdbx_seq_one_letter_code
_entity_poly.pdbx_strand_id
1 'polypeptide(L)' 'MKLSIANLLVSGLLLVTAGVDACQCREGTKQGQYCGHCSAVLVTPDFVYDHVYECNPSGGCMDYGKRNDCERSNNPCPF' A
#
# COMPACT_ATOMS: atom_id res chain seq x y z
N MET A 1 7.24 21.51 46.20
CA MET A 1 7.76 21.55 44.82
C MET A 1 7.01 20.51 44.00
N LYS A 2 6.24 20.95 43.00
CA LYS A 2 5.40 20.07 42.16
C LYS A 2 6.20 19.78 40.89
N LEU A 3 6.66 18.53 40.74
CA LEU A 3 7.40 18.09 39.56
C LEU A 3 6.44 18.05 38.37
N SER A 4 6.53 19.05 37.50
CA SER A 4 5.83 19.08 36.22
C SER A 4 6.47 18.05 35.30
N ILE A 5 5.76 16.95 35.11
CA ILE A 5 6.12 15.88 34.18
C ILE A 5 5.94 16.45 32.78
N ALA A 6 7.06 16.72 32.11
CA ALA A 6 7.06 17.24 30.76
C ALA A 6 6.40 16.23 29.80
N ASN A 7 5.43 16.71 29.02
CA ASN A 7 4.83 15.98 27.90
C ASN A 7 5.92 15.62 26.88
N LEU A 8 6.47 14.42 26.99
CA LEU A 8 7.23 13.79 25.92
C LEU A 8 6.23 13.37 24.83
N LEU A 9 5.89 14.32 23.96
CA LEU A 9 5.33 14.00 22.66
C LEU A 9 6.45 13.25 21.91
N VAL A 10 6.42 11.93 21.98
CA VAL A 10 7.19 11.08 21.09
C VAL A 10 6.65 11.37 19.68
N SER A 11 7.30 12.29 18.98
CA SER A 11 7.12 12.47 17.55
C SER A 11 7.57 11.16 16.91
N GLY A 12 6.62 10.23 16.77
CA GLY A 12 6.81 8.98 16.07
C GLY A 12 7.39 9.31 14.72
N LEU A 13 8.60 8.81 14.48
CA LEU A 13 9.27 8.91 13.20
C LEU A 13 8.38 8.18 12.18
N LEU A 14 7.52 8.93 11.50
CA LEU A 14 6.86 8.47 10.28
C LEU A 14 7.98 8.32 9.25
N LEU A 15 8.62 7.14 9.26
CA LEU A 15 9.42 6.67 8.15
C LEU A 15 8.45 6.48 6.97
N VAL A 16 8.07 7.59 6.33
CA VAL A 16 7.66 7.56 4.93
C VAL A 16 8.95 7.28 4.20
N THR A 17 9.32 5.99 4.15
CA THR A 17 10.16 5.54 3.07
C THR A 17 9.32 5.80 1.83
N ALA A 18 9.54 6.96 1.21
CA ALA A 18 9.49 7.06 -0.24
C ALA A 18 10.66 6.19 -0.76
N GLY A 19 10.57 4.89 -0.47
CA GLY A 19 11.27 3.90 -1.26
C GLY A 19 10.78 4.15 -2.67
N VAL A 20 11.67 4.01 -3.64
CA VAL A 20 11.26 3.90 -5.04
C VAL A 20 10.04 2.98 -5.05
N ASP A 21 8.85 3.54 -5.31
CA ASP A 21 7.59 2.89 -4.94
C ASP A 21 7.48 1.63 -5.81
N ALA A 22 7.85 0.48 -5.22
CA ALA A 22 7.85 -0.83 -5.91
C ALA A 22 6.47 -1.14 -6.49
N CYS A 23 5.44 -0.45 -6.01
CA CYS A 23 4.14 -0.40 -6.60
C CYS A 23 3.50 0.97 -6.30
N GLN A 24 2.52 1.37 -7.09
CA GLN A 24 1.71 2.55 -6.81
C GLN A 24 0.23 2.23 -7.04
N CYS A 25 -0.66 2.81 -6.24
CA CYS A 25 -2.10 2.73 -6.44
C CYS A 25 -2.70 4.10 -6.78
N ARG A 26 -3.89 4.11 -7.38
CA ARG A 26 -4.62 5.36 -7.61
C ARG A 26 -4.96 6.01 -6.28
N GLU A 27 -4.68 7.29 -6.13
CA GLU A 27 -5.09 8.07 -4.97
C GLU A 27 -6.62 7.98 -4.77
N GLY A 28 -7.05 7.91 -3.51
CA GLY A 28 -8.46 7.70 -3.16
C GLY A 28 -8.96 6.25 -3.32
N THR A 29 -8.11 5.31 -3.76
CA THR A 29 -8.40 3.88 -3.67
C THR A 29 -8.73 3.51 -2.23
N LYS A 30 -9.82 2.77 -2.02
CA LYS A 30 -10.17 2.28 -0.69
C LYS A 30 -9.05 1.38 -0.19
N GLN A 31 -8.61 1.56 1.05
CA GLN A 31 -7.62 0.67 1.63
C GLN A 31 -8.06 -0.80 1.54
N GLY A 32 -7.14 -1.65 1.10
CA GLY A 32 -7.34 -3.09 0.93
C GLY A 32 -6.46 -3.69 -0.18
N GLN A 33 -6.64 -5.00 -0.38
CA GLN A 33 -5.82 -5.78 -1.30
C GLN A 33 -6.44 -5.79 -2.71
N TYR A 34 -5.58 -5.70 -3.70
CA TYR A 34 -5.94 -5.68 -5.12
C TYR A 34 -4.95 -6.55 -5.89
N CYS A 35 -5.41 -7.33 -6.87
CA CYS A 35 -4.49 -7.93 -7.83
C CYS A 35 -3.85 -6.85 -8.71
N GLY A 36 -2.66 -7.12 -9.24
CA GLY A 36 -1.98 -6.22 -10.18
C GLY A 36 -2.84 -5.86 -11.39
N HIS A 37 -3.66 -6.80 -11.88
CA HIS A 37 -4.58 -6.53 -12.98
C HIS A 37 -5.76 -5.60 -12.63
N CYS A 38 -5.96 -5.24 -11.36
CA CYS A 38 -7.01 -4.32 -10.94
C CYS A 38 -6.65 -2.89 -11.34
N SER A 39 -7.64 -2.13 -11.82
CA SER A 39 -7.44 -0.72 -12.22
C SER A 39 -6.99 0.21 -11.09
N ALA A 40 -7.14 -0.22 -9.84
CA ALA A 40 -6.63 0.47 -8.66
C ALA A 40 -5.09 0.50 -8.60
N VAL A 41 -4.42 -0.54 -9.11
CA VAL A 41 -2.96 -0.63 -9.16
C VAL A 41 -2.46 0.04 -10.44
N LEU A 42 -1.43 0.88 -10.32
CA LEU A 42 -0.79 1.55 -11.43
C LEU A 42 0.38 0.73 -11.94
N VAL A 43 0.58 0.75 -13.26
CA VAL A 43 1.72 0.10 -13.90
C VAL A 43 2.96 0.96 -13.69
N THR A 44 3.81 0.52 -12.77
CA THR A 44 5.15 1.07 -12.50
C THR A 44 6.22 0.15 -13.09
N PRO A 45 7.52 0.53 -13.12
CA PRO A 45 8.59 -0.32 -13.62
C PRO A 45 8.69 -1.69 -12.92
N ASP A 46 8.34 -1.75 -11.64
CA ASP A 46 8.39 -2.96 -10.80
C ASP A 46 7.02 -3.68 -10.69
N PHE A 47 6.04 -3.25 -11.50
CA PHE A 47 4.70 -3.86 -11.54
C PHE A 47 4.73 -5.32 -12.05
N VAL A 48 3.98 -6.18 -11.38
CA VAL A 48 3.78 -7.57 -11.75
C VAL A 48 2.29 -7.90 -11.75
N TYR A 49 1.81 -8.42 -12.88
CA TYR A 49 0.38 -8.56 -13.15
C TYR A 49 -0.36 -9.51 -12.19
N ASP A 50 0.27 -10.61 -11.79
CA ASP A 50 -0.30 -11.68 -10.96
C ASP A 50 0.06 -11.57 -9.47
N HIS A 51 0.56 -10.41 -9.04
CA HIS A 51 0.83 -10.09 -7.64
C HIS A 51 -0.39 -9.49 -6.93
N VAL A 52 -0.38 -9.54 -5.59
CA VAL A 52 -1.31 -8.84 -4.71
C VAL A 52 -0.64 -7.60 -4.15
N TYR A 53 -1.34 -6.48 -4.24
CA TYR A 53 -0.93 -5.19 -3.72
C TYR A 53 -1.89 -4.72 -2.64
N GLU A 54 -1.39 -4.39 -1.45
CA GLU A 54 -2.17 -3.69 -0.41
C GLU A 54 -2.10 -2.18 -0.69
N CYS A 55 -3.18 -1.62 -1.22
CA CYS A 55 -3.28 -0.19 -1.51
C CYS A 55 -3.69 0.60 -0.27
N ASN A 56 -3.16 1.82 -0.13
CA ASN A 56 -3.62 2.80 0.84
C ASN A 56 -4.29 4.02 0.16
N PRO A 57 -5.07 4.83 0.90
CA PRO A 57 -5.78 5.98 0.33
C PRO A 57 -4.87 7.09 -0.23
N SER A 58 -3.61 7.14 0.23
CA SER A 58 -2.59 8.09 -0.22
C SER A 58 -1.90 7.65 -1.53
N GLY A 59 -2.32 6.55 -2.15
CA GLY A 59 -1.80 6.07 -3.43
C GLY A 59 -0.52 5.24 -3.32
N GLY A 60 -0.01 5.00 -2.11
CA GLY A 60 1.08 4.02 -1.91
C GLY A 60 0.54 2.60 -1.85
N CYS A 61 1.44 1.63 -2.00
CA CYS A 61 1.11 0.24 -1.73
C CYS A 61 2.30 -0.61 -1.27
N MET A 62 1.98 -1.83 -0.88
CA MET A 62 2.95 -2.88 -0.59
C MET A 62 2.65 -4.09 -1.45
N ASP A 63 3.68 -4.64 -2.09
CA ASP A 63 3.61 -5.88 -2.87
C ASP A 63 3.73 -7.10 -1.95
N TYR A 64 2.71 -7.95 -1.92
CA TYR A 64 2.64 -9.20 -1.16
C TYR A 64 3.08 -10.42 -1.99
N GLY A 65 3.45 -10.21 -3.25
CA GLY A 65 3.90 -11.23 -4.18
C GLY A 65 2.78 -11.93 -4.92
N LYS A 66 3.17 -12.95 -5.69
CA LYS A 66 2.27 -13.76 -6.51
C LYS A 66 1.19 -14.46 -5.68
N ARG A 67 -0.04 -14.43 -6.18
CA ARG A 67 -1.16 -15.22 -5.66
C ARG A 67 -1.90 -15.91 -6.79
N ASN A 68 -2.25 -17.18 -6.61
CA ASN A 68 -2.96 -17.95 -7.64
C ASN A 68 -4.31 -17.32 -8.02
N ASP A 69 -4.95 -16.66 -7.05
CA ASP A 69 -6.18 -15.90 -7.27
C ASP A 69 -5.96 -14.67 -8.19
N CYS A 70 -4.74 -14.18 -8.36
CA CYS A 70 -4.43 -13.06 -9.25
C CYS A 70 -3.94 -13.48 -10.63
N GLU A 71 -3.79 -14.79 -10.88
CA GLU A 71 -3.34 -15.30 -12.19
C GLU A 71 -4.43 -15.17 -13.28
N ARG A 72 -5.68 -14.89 -12.90
CA ARG A 72 -6.80 -14.77 -13.85
C ARG A 72 -7.57 -13.48 -13.64
N SER A 73 -7.88 -12.80 -14.74
CA SER A 73 -8.59 -11.51 -14.75
C SER A 73 -10.05 -11.55 -14.26
N ASN A 74 -10.58 -12.71 -13.87
CA ASN A 74 -11.98 -12.89 -13.46
C ASN A 74 -12.22 -12.77 -11.96
N ASN A 75 -11.18 -12.53 -11.16
CA ASN A 75 -11.34 -12.38 -9.72
C ASN A 75 -11.76 -10.94 -9.34
N PRO A 76 -12.57 -10.79 -8.28
CA PRO A 76 -13.09 -9.50 -7.88
C PRO A 76 -11.97 -8.54 -7.48
N CYS A 77 -12.08 -7.30 -7.96
CA CYS A 77 -11.30 -6.16 -7.50
C CYS A 77 -12.28 -5.22 -6.78
N PRO A 78 -12.17 -4.94 -5.46
CA PRO A 78 -11.16 -5.40 -4.48
C PRO A 78 -11.33 -6.86 -4.03
N PHE A 79 -10.26 -7.39 -3.40
CA PHE A 79 -10.28 -8.64 -2.61
C PHE A 79 -10.96 -8.46 -1.25
#